data_AF-A0AAD6ZUR0-F1
#
_entry.id   AF-A0AAD6ZUR0-F1
#
_cell.length_a   1.000
_cell.length_b   1.000
_cell.length_c   1.000
_cell.angle_alpha   90.00
_cell.angle_beta   90.00
_cell.angle_gamma   90.00
#
_symmetry.space_group_name_H-M   'P 1'
#
loop_
_entity.id
_entity.type
_entity.pdbx_description
1 polymer ?
#
loop_
_entity_poly.entity_id
_entity_poly.type
_entity_poly.pdbx_seq_one_letter_code
_entity_poly.pdbx_strand_id
1 'polypeptide(L)'
;MWSCWIGLSRVREQELVDALRESEDCDGGRKWAMVGMQAGVVLAGMYASRAQTQLQAQETKKSQKKGKHKMGDGKAKYFTGNKFFQLAVEDERQRKEEEAGKEQRKVQREARAVELAAWQKKNDLIREQNEAKKIVFAADLEAWEVEKTAAKEEKRKRLWEKPKWKDYNPEVLLGRPKKLADEDEDSENGSETD
;
A
#
# COMPACT_ATOMS: atom_id res chain seq x y z
N MET A 1 22.19 39.52 -64.32
CA MET A 1 22.25 38.04 -64.34
C MET A 1 22.34 37.41 -62.95
N TRP A 2 23.00 38.03 -61.96
CA TRP A 2 23.20 37.43 -60.62
C TRP A 2 21.93 37.34 -59.77
N SER A 3 21.00 38.30 -59.90
CA SER A 3 19.73 38.29 -59.14
C SER A 3 18.80 37.13 -59.50
N CYS A 4 18.89 36.59 -60.73
CA CYS A 4 18.09 35.44 -61.16
C CYS A 4 18.56 34.12 -60.52
N TRP A 5 19.88 33.99 -60.31
CA TRP A 5 20.48 32.81 -59.69
C TRP A 5 20.17 32.71 -58.18
N ILE A 6 20.17 33.86 -57.48
CA ILE A 6 19.81 33.93 -56.05
C ILE A 6 18.33 33.58 -55.83
N GLY A 7 17.44 34.02 -56.73
CA GLY A 7 16.02 33.68 -56.67
C GLY A 7 15.77 32.18 -56.82
N LEU A 8 16.47 31.53 -57.75
CA LEU A 8 16.33 30.09 -57.98
C LEU A 8 16.85 29.24 -56.80
N SER A 9 17.96 29.66 -56.16
CA SER A 9 18.45 29.02 -54.94
C SER A 9 17.44 29.09 -53.81
N ARG A 10 16.83 30.26 -53.61
CA ARG A 10 15.85 30.49 -52.53
C ARG A 10 14.59 29.65 -52.70
N VAL A 11 14.07 29.50 -53.92
CA VAL A 11 12.88 28.67 -54.19
C VAL A 11 13.16 27.20 -53.88
N ARG A 12 14.31 26.68 -54.31
CA ARG A 12 14.71 25.30 -54.03
C ARG A 12 14.92 25.04 -52.54
N GLU A 13 15.52 26.00 -51.82
CA GLU A 13 15.67 25.92 -50.37
C GLU A 13 14.30 25.86 -49.66
N GLN A 14 13.32 26.63 -50.13
CA GLN A 14 11.96 26.59 -49.59
C GLN A 14 11.29 25.23 -49.82
N GLU A 15 11.37 24.67 -51.03
CA GLU A 15 10.82 23.34 -51.34
C GLU A 15 11.41 22.25 -50.43
N LEU A 16 12.71 22.30 -50.16
CA LEU A 16 13.37 21.34 -49.27
C LEU A 16 12.92 21.49 -47.82
N VAL A 17 12.73 22.73 -47.35
CA VAL A 17 12.21 22.99 -45.99
C VAL A 17 10.77 22.51 -45.85
N ASP A 18 9.93 22.75 -46.86
CA ASP A 18 8.53 22.31 -46.84
C ASP A 18 8.42 20.79 -46.89
N ALA A 19 9.20 20.12 -47.74
CA ALA A 19 9.26 18.65 -47.78
C ALA A 19 9.77 18.05 -46.47
N LEU A 20 10.74 18.70 -45.80
CA LEU A 20 11.24 18.26 -44.51
C LEU A 20 10.17 18.39 -43.42
N ARG A 21 9.44 19.51 -43.38
CA ARG A 21 8.32 19.71 -42.44
C ARG A 21 7.22 18.68 -42.65
N GLU A 22 6.81 18.44 -43.90
CA GLU A 22 5.78 17.43 -44.20
C GLU A 22 6.20 16.03 -43.75
N SER A 23 7.48 15.67 -43.97
CA SER A 23 8.03 14.40 -43.48
C SER A 23 8.03 14.32 -41.95
N GLU A 24 8.43 15.40 -41.25
CA GLU A 24 8.44 15.45 -39.79
C GLU A 24 7.03 15.33 -39.20
N ASP A 25 6.03 15.99 -39.81
CA ASP A 25 4.63 15.91 -39.42
C ASP A 25 4.08 14.49 -39.61
N CYS A 26 4.39 13.85 -40.73
CA CYS A 26 4.01 12.46 -41.01
C CYS A 26 4.63 11.49 -40.00
N ASP A 27 5.92 11.65 -39.68
CA ASP A 27 6.61 10.82 -38.71
C ASP A 27 6.14 11.09 -37.28
N GLY A 28 5.78 12.33 -36.96
CA GLY A 28 5.09 12.70 -35.74
C GLY A 28 3.80 11.89 -35.57
N GLY A 29 2.94 11.89 -36.59
CA GLY A 29 1.70 11.10 -36.59
C GLY A 29 1.93 9.60 -36.38
N ARG A 30 2.92 9.02 -37.08
CA ARG A 30 3.29 7.60 -36.93
C ARG A 30 3.81 7.27 -35.53
N LYS A 31 4.64 8.13 -34.94
CA LYS A 31 5.15 7.97 -33.57
C LYS A 31 4.00 7.97 -32.57
N TRP A 32 3.06 8.90 -32.68
CA TRP A 32 1.88 8.93 -31.81
C TRP A 32 1.01 7.68 -31.94
N ALA A 33 0.79 7.21 -33.17
CA ALA A 33 0.05 5.96 -33.41
C ALA A 33 0.77 4.74 -32.78
N MET A 34 2.09 4.65 -32.92
CA MET A 34 2.88 3.58 -32.30
C MET A 34 2.79 3.62 -30.77
N VAL A 35 2.91 4.81 -30.17
CA VAL A 35 2.78 4.99 -28.71
C VAL A 35 1.40 4.55 -28.23
N GLY A 36 0.33 4.93 -28.96
CA GLY A 36 -1.03 4.47 -28.65
C GLY A 36 -1.17 2.96 -28.71
N MET A 37 -0.59 2.30 -29.72
CA MET A 37 -0.60 0.85 -29.85
C MET A 37 0.19 0.17 -28.71
N GLN A 38 1.38 0.67 -28.38
CA GLN A 38 2.20 0.16 -27.28
C GLN A 38 1.48 0.28 -25.93
N ALA A 39 0.86 1.43 -25.67
CA ALA A 39 0.04 1.63 -24.47
C ALA A 39 -1.12 0.62 -24.40
N GLY A 40 -1.80 0.38 -25.53
CA GLY A 40 -2.87 -0.62 -25.62
C GLY A 40 -2.39 -2.04 -25.29
N VAL A 41 -1.24 -2.46 -25.84
CA VAL A 41 -0.65 -3.78 -25.57
C VAL A 41 -0.29 -3.95 -24.10
N VAL A 42 0.34 -2.93 -23.49
CA VAL A 42 0.70 -2.96 -22.06
C VAL A 42 -0.54 -3.09 -21.18
N LEU A 43 -1.57 -2.29 -21.44
CA LEU A 43 -2.82 -2.33 -20.69
C LEU A 43 -3.54 -3.68 -20.83
N ALA A 44 -3.61 -4.22 -22.04
CA ALA A 44 -4.18 -5.54 -22.30
C ALA A 44 -3.40 -6.65 -21.56
N GLY A 45 -2.06 -6.59 -21.58
CA GLY A 45 -1.20 -7.53 -20.87
C GLY A 45 -1.39 -7.49 -19.35
N MET A 46 -1.51 -6.29 -18.76
CA MET A 46 -1.80 -6.11 -17.34
C MET A 46 -3.16 -6.70 -16.97
N TYR A 47 -4.19 -6.45 -17.80
CA TYR A 47 -5.53 -6.99 -17.57
C TYR A 47 -5.56 -8.52 -17.66
N ALA A 48 -4.95 -9.09 -18.70
CA ALA A 48 -4.87 -10.54 -18.89
C ALA A 48 -4.14 -11.21 -17.72
N SER A 49 -3.02 -10.65 -17.27
CA SER A 49 -2.27 -11.14 -16.11
C SER A 49 -3.12 -11.13 -14.83
N ARG A 50 -3.87 -10.04 -14.60
CA ARG A 50 -4.79 -9.94 -13.46
C ARG A 50 -5.94 -10.94 -13.56
N ALA A 51 -6.51 -11.14 -14.73
CA ALA A 51 -7.57 -12.13 -14.94
C ALA A 51 -7.06 -13.56 -14.69
N GLN A 52 -5.87 -13.90 -15.21
CA GLN A 52 -5.25 -15.20 -15.01
C GLN A 52 -4.95 -15.50 -13.55
N THR A 53 -4.36 -14.55 -12.82
CA THR A 53 -4.10 -14.69 -11.38
C THR A 53 -5.39 -14.87 -10.57
N GLN A 54 -6.47 -14.18 -10.93
CA GLN A 54 -7.78 -14.38 -10.29
C GLN A 54 -8.36 -15.77 -10.57
N LEU A 55 -8.29 -16.24 -11.82
CA LEU A 55 -8.76 -17.57 -12.20
C LEU A 55 -7.95 -18.66 -11.48
N GLN A 56 -6.63 -18.55 -11.47
CA GLN A 56 -5.74 -19.48 -10.75
C GLN A 56 -6.03 -19.47 -9.23
N ALA A 57 -6.25 -18.30 -8.63
CA ALA A 57 -6.63 -18.19 -7.23
C ALA A 57 -8.01 -18.82 -6.95
N GLN A 58 -8.96 -18.75 -7.89
CA GLN A 58 -10.25 -19.42 -7.74
C GLN A 58 -10.14 -20.93 -7.90
N GLU A 59 -9.37 -21.41 -8.87
CA GLU A 59 -9.15 -22.83 -9.12
C GLU A 59 -8.45 -23.51 -7.94
N THR A 60 -7.38 -22.89 -7.42
CA THR A 60 -6.67 -23.36 -6.22
C THR A 60 -7.58 -23.36 -4.99
N LYS A 61 -8.40 -22.33 -4.79
CA LYS A 61 -9.40 -22.33 -3.69
C LYS A 61 -10.46 -23.42 -3.88
N LYS A 62 -10.92 -23.66 -5.10
CA LYS A 62 -11.90 -24.72 -5.41
C LYS A 62 -11.29 -26.11 -5.21
N SER A 63 -10.02 -26.33 -5.58
CA SER A 63 -9.33 -27.60 -5.38
C SER A 63 -9.04 -27.85 -3.89
N GLN A 64 -8.54 -26.86 -3.16
CA GLN A 64 -8.31 -26.95 -1.71
C GLN A 64 -9.58 -27.28 -0.92
N LYS A 65 -10.72 -26.67 -1.29
CA LYS A 65 -12.01 -26.99 -0.65
C LYS A 65 -12.46 -28.44 -0.90
N LYS A 66 -12.14 -29.02 -2.05
CA LYS A 66 -12.49 -30.42 -2.38
C LYS A 66 -11.59 -31.43 -1.67
N GLY A 67 -10.31 -31.09 -1.43
CA GLY A 67 -9.34 -31.98 -0.76
C GLY A 67 -9.51 -32.10 0.76
N LYS A 68 -10.32 -31.25 1.40
CA LYS A 68 -10.43 -31.21 2.86
C LYS A 68 -11.23 -32.39 3.45
N HIS A 69 -12.02 -33.09 2.65
CA HIS A 69 -12.65 -34.32 3.07
C HIS A 69 -11.81 -35.50 2.59
N LYS A 70 -11.37 -36.37 3.51
CA LYS A 70 -10.67 -37.63 3.17
C LYS A 70 -11.49 -38.56 2.24
N MET A 71 -12.77 -38.24 2.01
CA MET A 71 -13.72 -38.90 1.10
C MET A 71 -14.12 -38.03 -0.13
N GLY A 72 -13.33 -37.01 -0.48
CA GLY A 72 -13.68 -35.94 -1.44
C GLY A 72 -13.79 -36.33 -2.93
N ASP A 73 -13.37 -37.54 -3.33
CA ASP A 73 -13.42 -37.99 -4.72
C ASP A 73 -14.82 -38.43 -5.18
N GLY A 74 -15.79 -38.56 -4.27
CA GLY A 74 -17.15 -39.03 -4.59
C GLY A 74 -17.23 -40.50 -5.02
N LYS A 75 -16.09 -41.20 -5.15
CA LYS A 75 -16.02 -42.65 -5.32
C LYS A 75 -16.06 -43.32 -3.96
N ALA A 76 -17.09 -44.13 -3.72
CA ALA A 76 -17.13 -45.05 -2.59
C ALA A 76 -15.97 -46.04 -2.72
N LYS A 77 -14.84 -45.77 -2.05
CA LYS A 77 -13.78 -46.75 -1.86
C LYS A 77 -14.31 -47.76 -0.84
N TYR A 78 -14.36 -49.03 -1.22
CA TYR A 78 -14.66 -50.13 -0.30
C TYR A 78 -13.50 -50.28 0.68
N PHE A 79 -13.51 -49.48 1.75
CA PHE A 79 -12.60 -49.68 2.86
C PHE A 79 -13.07 -50.86 3.70
N THR A 80 -12.18 -51.81 3.93
CA THR A 80 -12.35 -52.84 4.95
C THR A 80 -12.52 -52.13 6.31
N GLY A 81 -13.53 -52.50 7.10
CA GLY A 81 -14.03 -51.72 8.24
C GLY A 81 -12.98 -51.15 9.21
N ASN A 82 -11.88 -51.87 9.46
CA ASN A 82 -10.80 -51.40 10.34
C ASN A 82 -10.05 -50.16 9.80
N LYS A 83 -9.81 -50.09 8.49
CA LYS A 83 -9.12 -48.93 7.88
C LYS A 83 -10.00 -47.69 7.89
N PHE A 84 -11.30 -47.87 7.66
CA PHE A 84 -12.27 -46.78 7.74
C PHE A 84 -12.37 -46.20 9.15
N PHE A 85 -12.42 -47.08 10.16
CA PHE A 85 -12.48 -46.64 11.56
C PHE A 85 -11.25 -45.81 11.95
N GLN A 86 -10.04 -46.26 11.61
CA GLN A 86 -8.81 -45.49 11.86
C GLN A 86 -8.81 -44.12 11.17
N LEU A 87 -9.27 -44.07 9.91
CA LEU A 87 -9.40 -42.81 9.16
C LEU A 87 -10.41 -41.84 9.79
N ALA A 88 -11.53 -42.35 10.29
CA ALA A 88 -12.56 -41.55 10.95
C ALA A 88 -12.06 -40.98 12.30
N VAL A 89 -11.35 -41.78 13.09
CA VAL A 89 -10.74 -41.34 14.36
C VAL A 89 -9.69 -40.25 14.11
N GLU A 90 -8.86 -40.41 13.09
CA GLU A 90 -7.85 -39.42 12.72
C GLU A 90 -8.48 -38.11 12.20
N ASP A 91 -9.54 -38.20 11.39
CA ASP A 91 -10.28 -37.01 10.92
C ASP A 91 -10.94 -36.26 12.10
N GLU A 92 -11.52 -36.98 13.05
CA GLU A 92 -12.11 -36.37 14.24
C GLU A 92 -11.06 -35.68 15.12
N ARG A 93 -9.88 -36.30 15.28
CA ARG A 93 -8.74 -35.69 15.99
C ARG A 93 -8.28 -34.40 15.32
N GLN A 94 -8.05 -34.44 14.01
CA GLN A 94 -7.62 -33.28 13.22
C GLN A 94 -8.66 -32.14 13.27
N ARG A 95 -9.95 -32.46 13.22
CA ARG A 95 -11.03 -31.45 13.34
C ARG A 95 -11.03 -30.78 14.70
N LYS A 96 -10.83 -31.55 15.79
CA LYS A 96 -10.71 -30.99 17.15
C LYS A 96 -9.49 -30.08 17.30
N GLU A 97 -8.35 -30.48 16.76
CA GLU A 97 -7.12 -29.67 16.77
C GLU A 97 -7.29 -28.37 15.96
N GLU A 98 -7.90 -28.45 14.77
CA GLU A 98 -8.21 -27.26 13.96
C GLU A 98 -9.18 -26.30 14.67
N GLU A 99 -10.20 -26.83 15.34
CA GLU A 99 -11.17 -26.04 16.09
C GLU A 99 -10.51 -25.35 17.28
N ALA A 100 -9.70 -26.07 18.06
CA ALA A 100 -8.89 -25.50 19.14
C ALA A 100 -7.94 -24.41 18.62
N GLY A 101 -7.24 -24.64 17.51
CA GLY A 101 -6.37 -23.63 16.89
C GLY A 101 -7.13 -22.41 16.35
N LYS A 102 -8.38 -22.57 15.89
CA LYS A 102 -9.24 -21.43 15.51
C LYS A 102 -9.70 -20.65 16.73
N GLU A 103 -10.02 -21.31 17.82
CA GLU A 103 -10.40 -20.66 19.08
C GLU A 103 -9.23 -19.89 19.68
N GLN A 104 -8.04 -20.48 19.76
CA GLN A 104 -6.83 -19.78 20.22
C GLN A 104 -6.55 -18.52 19.38
N ARG A 105 -6.63 -18.62 18.04
CA ARG A 105 -6.49 -17.46 17.15
C ARG A 105 -7.61 -16.41 17.29
N LYS A 106 -8.81 -16.78 17.74
CA LYS A 106 -9.86 -15.81 18.09
C LYS A 106 -9.50 -15.08 19.37
N VAL A 107 -9.14 -15.82 20.42
CA VAL A 107 -8.77 -15.25 21.73
C VAL A 107 -7.59 -14.29 21.59
N GLN A 108 -6.54 -14.66 20.85
CA GLN A 108 -5.40 -13.77 20.59
C GLN A 108 -5.79 -12.49 19.83
N ARG A 109 -6.68 -12.59 18.83
CA ARG A 109 -7.18 -11.41 18.11
C ARG A 109 -7.99 -10.49 19.01
N GLU A 110 -8.84 -11.04 19.87
CA GLU A 110 -9.65 -10.29 20.81
C GLU A 110 -8.78 -9.59 21.87
N ALA A 111 -7.82 -10.31 22.45
CA ALA A 111 -6.86 -9.73 23.40
C ALA A 111 -6.08 -8.56 22.77
N ARG A 112 -5.58 -8.74 21.55
CA ARG A 112 -4.88 -7.68 20.82
C ARG A 112 -5.79 -6.50 20.47
N ALA A 113 -7.06 -6.75 20.15
CA ALA A 113 -8.02 -5.68 19.89
C ALA A 113 -8.25 -4.83 21.14
N VAL A 114 -8.35 -5.46 22.32
CA VAL A 114 -8.47 -4.77 23.60
C VAL A 114 -7.22 -3.93 23.89
N GLU A 115 -6.02 -4.48 23.72
CA GLU A 115 -4.77 -3.75 23.91
C GLU A 115 -4.65 -2.53 22.98
N LEU A 116 -4.99 -2.69 21.69
CA LEU A 116 -4.98 -1.60 20.72
C LEU A 116 -6.00 -0.51 21.08
N ALA A 117 -7.19 -0.89 21.54
CA ALA A 117 -8.20 0.06 21.95
C ALA A 117 -7.75 0.86 23.19
N ALA A 118 -7.12 0.20 24.17
CA ALA A 118 -6.56 0.87 25.34
C ALA A 118 -5.40 1.82 24.97
N TRP A 119 -4.54 1.40 24.03
CA TRP A 119 -3.45 2.23 23.50
C TRP A 119 -3.98 3.47 22.75
N GLN A 120 -5.02 3.31 21.91
CA GLN A 120 -5.66 4.42 21.20
C GLN A 120 -6.19 5.47 22.18
N LYS A 121 -6.99 5.04 23.18
CA LYS A 121 -7.55 5.95 24.19
C LYS A 121 -6.48 6.77 24.90
N LYS A 122 -5.34 6.14 25.27
CA LYS A 122 -4.22 6.87 25.91
C LYS A 122 -3.60 7.90 24.97
N ASN A 123 -3.39 7.55 23.70
CA ASN A 123 -2.82 8.47 22.73
C ASN A 123 -3.77 9.61 22.36
N ASP A 124 -5.08 9.37 22.33
CA ASP A 124 -6.07 10.41 22.08
C ASP A 124 -6.08 11.42 23.22
N LEU A 125 -6.00 10.97 24.49
CA LEU A 125 -5.84 11.87 25.64
C LEU A 125 -4.55 12.72 25.55
N ILE A 126 -3.42 12.12 25.16
CA ILE A 126 -2.15 12.85 24.96
C ILE A 126 -2.29 13.89 23.85
N ARG A 127 -3.02 13.58 22.77
CA ARG A 127 -3.28 14.53 21.68
C ARG A 127 -4.10 15.71 22.17
N GLU A 128 -5.20 15.46 22.88
CA GLU A 128 -6.06 16.51 23.44
C GLU A 128 -5.27 17.44 24.37
N GLN A 129 -4.44 16.89 25.25
CA GLN A 129 -3.59 17.69 26.14
C GLN A 129 -2.55 18.50 25.36
N ASN A 130 -1.92 17.92 24.34
CA ASN A 130 -0.98 18.62 23.49
C ASN A 130 -1.66 19.70 22.63
N GLU A 131 -2.90 19.50 22.19
CA GLU A 131 -3.69 20.50 21.49
C GLU A 131 -4.02 21.68 22.41
N ALA A 132 -4.44 21.43 23.65
CA ALA A 132 -4.63 22.47 24.64
C ALA A 132 -3.33 23.28 24.88
N LYS A 133 -2.18 22.60 25.01
CA LYS A 133 -0.86 23.25 25.11
C LYS A 133 -0.51 24.07 23.85
N LYS A 134 -0.85 23.60 22.65
CA LYS A 134 -0.64 24.35 21.40
C LYS A 134 -1.44 25.64 21.35
N ILE A 135 -2.68 25.64 21.86
CA ILE A 135 -3.51 26.84 21.92
C ILE A 135 -2.86 27.89 22.82
N VAL A 136 -2.40 27.50 24.02
CA VAL A 136 -1.69 28.40 24.93
C VAL A 136 -0.40 28.94 24.28
N PHE A 137 0.40 28.06 23.68
CA PHE A 137 1.61 28.48 22.97
C PHE A 137 1.32 29.45 21.81
N ALA A 138 0.23 29.25 21.07
CA ALA A 138 -0.17 30.14 20.00
C ALA A 138 -0.57 31.53 20.53
N ALA A 139 -1.32 31.58 21.63
CA ALA A 139 -1.68 32.83 22.31
C ALA A 139 -0.43 33.57 22.83
N ASP A 140 0.51 32.86 23.46
CA ASP A 140 1.76 33.46 23.96
C ASP A 140 2.66 33.96 22.81
N LEU A 141 2.67 33.24 21.67
CA LEU A 141 3.35 33.71 20.46
C LEU A 141 2.72 34.97 19.88
N GLU A 142 1.39 35.05 19.86
CA GLU A 142 0.67 36.23 19.38
C GLU A 142 0.93 37.44 20.29
N ALA A 143 0.81 37.27 21.60
CA ALA A 143 1.15 38.29 22.58
C ALA A 143 2.59 38.77 22.43
N TRP A 144 3.53 37.85 22.19
CA TRP A 144 4.92 38.20 21.93
C TRP A 144 5.12 38.98 20.62
N GLU A 145 4.42 38.63 19.53
CA GLU A 145 4.50 39.39 18.27
C GLU A 145 3.89 40.80 18.41
N VAL A 146 2.78 40.96 19.12
CA VAL A 146 2.17 42.28 19.41
C VAL A 146 3.11 43.16 20.24
N GLU A 147 3.68 42.61 21.32
CA GLU A 147 4.62 43.34 22.16
C GLU A 147 5.90 43.70 21.40
N LYS A 148 6.34 42.80 20.52
CA LYS A 148 7.50 43.02 19.65
C LYS A 148 7.26 44.12 18.63
N THR A 149 6.05 44.28 18.10
CA THR A 149 5.71 45.41 17.22
C THR A 149 5.63 46.71 18.00
N ALA A 150 4.98 46.73 19.18
CA ALA A 150 4.90 47.90 20.04
C ALA A 150 6.30 48.40 20.48
N ALA A 151 7.18 47.50 20.92
CA ALA A 151 8.54 47.85 21.32
C ALA A 151 9.38 48.43 20.17
N LYS A 152 9.12 48.03 18.92
CA LYS A 152 9.77 48.62 17.74
C LYS A 152 9.29 50.04 17.48
N GLU A 153 7.99 50.29 17.60
CA GLU A 153 7.39 51.62 17.43
C GLU A 153 7.91 52.60 18.49
N GLU A 154 7.97 52.15 19.75
CA GLU A 154 8.47 52.93 20.88
C GLU A 154 10.01 53.00 20.97
N LYS A 155 10.73 52.31 20.08
CA LYS A 155 12.21 52.19 20.06
C LYS A 155 12.81 51.69 21.38
N ARG A 156 12.07 50.87 22.13
CA ARG A 156 12.55 50.23 23.37
C ARG A 156 13.40 49.00 23.05
N LYS A 157 14.34 48.66 23.94
CA LYS A 157 15.11 47.41 23.83
C LYS A 157 14.23 46.22 24.24
N ARG A 158 14.15 45.20 23.40
CA ARG A 158 13.43 43.95 23.69
C ARG A 158 14.27 43.09 24.64
N LEU A 159 13.82 42.90 25.88
CA LEU A 159 14.47 42.03 26.86
C LEU A 159 13.81 40.64 26.96
N TRP A 160 12.65 40.44 26.33
CA TRP A 160 11.90 39.18 26.38
C TRP A 160 12.31 38.22 25.26
N GLU A 161 12.50 36.95 25.61
CA GLU A 161 12.76 35.89 24.65
C GLU A 161 11.48 35.45 23.93
N LYS A 162 11.64 34.91 22.71
CA LYS A 162 10.54 34.32 21.97
C LYS A 162 10.11 33.01 22.65
N PRO A 163 8.81 32.80 22.92
CA PRO A 163 8.31 31.51 23.41
C PRO A 163 8.76 30.35 22.52
N LYS A 164 9.26 29.25 23.10
CA LYS A 164 9.65 28.03 22.37
C LYS A 164 8.75 26.87 22.76
N TRP A 165 8.37 26.05 21.78
CA TRP A 165 7.46 24.91 22.01
C TRP A 165 7.98 23.90 23.06
N LYS A 166 9.30 23.74 23.18
CA LYS A 166 9.91 22.82 24.16
C LYS A 166 9.59 23.20 25.60
N ASP A 167 9.34 24.49 25.86
CA ASP A 167 9.07 25.01 27.21
C ASP A 167 7.69 24.58 27.74
N TYR A 168 6.81 24.08 26.86
CA TYR A 168 5.45 23.64 27.17
C TYR A 168 5.37 22.13 27.44
N ASN A 169 6.51 21.43 27.51
CA ASN A 169 6.62 20.00 27.81
C ASN A 169 5.56 19.16 27.08
N PRO A 170 5.63 19.07 25.74
CA PRO A 170 4.71 18.25 24.96
C PRO A 170 4.90 16.78 25.33
N GLU A 171 3.79 16.10 25.56
CA GLU A 171 3.81 14.68 25.89
C GLU A 171 4.04 13.86 24.62
N VAL A 172 4.90 12.85 24.72
CA VAL A 172 5.25 11.99 23.59
C VAL A 172 4.21 10.89 23.47
N LEU A 173 3.71 10.67 22.25
CA LEU A 173 2.79 9.58 21.95
C LEU A 173 3.43 8.23 22.30
N LEU A 174 2.63 7.36 22.90
CA LEU A 174 3.04 6.00 23.23
C LEU A 174 3.23 5.18 21.95
N GLY A 175 4.30 4.40 21.90
CA GLY A 175 4.57 3.46 20.81
C GLY A 175 3.46 2.42 20.67
N ARG A 176 3.16 2.02 19.43
CA ARG A 176 2.12 1.03 19.15
C ARG A 176 2.54 -0.35 19.69
N PRO A 177 1.63 -1.11 20.35
CA PRO A 177 1.90 -2.49 20.75
C PRO A 177 2.36 -3.32 19.55
N LYS A 178 3.50 -4.03 19.71
CA LYS A 178 4.04 -4.91 18.66
C LYS A 178 3.08 -6.09 18.46
N LYS A 179 2.93 -6.52 17.20
CA LYS A 179 2.32 -7.82 16.94
C LYS A 179 3.32 -8.87 17.44
N LEU A 180 2.92 -9.72 18.37
CA LEU A 180 3.66 -10.96 18.63
C LEU A 180 3.73 -11.68 17.28
N ALA A 181 4.93 -12.05 16.83
CA ALA A 181 5.08 -12.82 15.62
C ALA A 181 4.38 -14.16 15.89
N ASP A 182 3.27 -14.39 15.19
CA ASP A 182 2.67 -15.71 15.14
C ASP A 182 3.73 -16.60 14.46
N GLU A 183 4.14 -17.68 15.11
CA GLU A 183 4.99 -18.75 14.56
C GLU A 183 4.23 -19.53 13.48
N ASP A 184 3.82 -18.83 12.41
CA ASP A 184 3.19 -19.41 11.23
C ASP A 184 4.13 -19.22 10.02
N GLU A 185 5.34 -19.79 10.10
CA GLU A 185 6.07 -20.26 8.92
C GLU A 185 6.21 -21.79 8.99
N ASP A 186 5.08 -22.49 9.05
CA ASP A 186 5.00 -23.88 8.61
C ASP A 186 5.09 -23.88 7.07
N SER A 187 6.33 -23.68 6.58
CA SER A 187 6.68 -23.99 5.21
C SER A 187 6.86 -25.51 5.12
N GLU A 188 5.74 -26.21 5.07
CA GLU A 188 5.68 -27.63 4.69
C GLU A 188 5.93 -27.70 3.17
N ASN A 189 7.17 -27.42 2.74
CA ASN A 189 7.63 -27.65 1.38
C ASN A 189 8.32 -29.02 1.32
N GLY A 190 7.52 -30.01 0.90
CA GLY A 190 7.90 -31.23 0.20
C GLY A 190 9.27 -31.85 0.49
N SER A 191 9.27 -32.90 1.31
CA SER A 191 10.27 -33.96 1.22
C SER A 191 10.26 -34.56 -0.19
N GLU A 192 11.29 -34.25 -0.98
CA GLU A 192 11.65 -34.99 -2.19
C GLU A 192 12.64 -36.08 -1.78
N THR A 193 12.17 -37.33 -1.76
CA THR A 193 12.98 -38.53 -1.62
C THR A 193 12.70 -39.46 -2.80
N ASP A 194 13.80 -39.84 -3.45
CA ASP A 194 14.05 -40.75 -4.59
C ASP A 194 13.71 -40.28 -6.01
#